data_AF-A0A958L6L6-F1
#
_entry.id   AF-A0A958L6L6-F1
#
_cell.length_a   1.000
_cell.length_b   1.000
_cell.length_c   1.000
_cell.angle_alpha   90.00
_cell.angle_beta   90.00
_cell.angle_gamma   90.00
#
_symmetry.space_group_name_H-M   'P 1'
#
loop_
_entity.id
_entity.type
_entity.pdbx_description
1 polymer ?
#
loop_
_entity_poly.entity_id
_entity_poly.type
_entity_poly.pdbx_seq_one_letter_code
_entity_poly.pdbx_strand_id
1 'polypeptide(L)'
;MRFNLKQKLKWKHFTFLMFMTVLLSFQNCADPLEINEEDTSSKYENYPFAYDTKIDSFAYMSCSGFDNSVFNNQAVFTFKTMAYNAGSGVSLNKEFIDSVGNMRMSQQEQILSEGKANRGAQLQSALRRRANLLQYYVSDTGGEGVEGIDYDNLLSPLDSENLIRPIIASKGQKMNYFSHLEGLQNRRLESYLYFNGSEALASDLRSRLDFGELIYTLNYVDADGDNPVVPMSPSDAPESEAYGVGLRMTFSKGHGLYFATGQVKAFTGKAEARVVQTINEVNLLKPGVDKTSADADWVCPSHLKFMIVKPEDNKDVFCGTRNNTALELTTGFYEDPNALPTGITQEEYNAVRAMLPIEYWHVDFAKQCVV
;
A
#
# COMPACT_ATOMS: atom_id res chain seq x y z
N MET A 1 52.87 74.78 -1.99
CA MET A 1 51.41 74.73 -1.70
C MET A 1 51.11 73.63 -0.70
N ARG A 2 50.89 73.97 0.58
CA ARG A 2 50.44 73.00 1.59
C ARG A 2 48.92 72.88 1.50
N PHE A 3 48.43 71.86 0.79
CA PHE A 3 47.00 71.58 0.76
C PHE A 3 46.52 71.18 2.15
N ASN A 4 45.53 71.91 2.63
CA ASN A 4 45.01 71.85 3.99
C ASN A 4 44.42 70.46 4.26
N LEU A 5 45.03 69.69 5.16
CA LEU A 5 44.70 68.27 5.41
C LEU A 5 43.21 68.08 5.75
N LYS A 6 42.59 69.08 6.39
CA LYS A 6 41.16 69.12 6.72
C LYS A 6 40.25 69.12 5.48
N GLN A 7 40.71 69.67 4.36
CA GLN A 7 39.92 69.74 3.12
C GLN A 7 39.91 68.39 2.38
N LYS A 8 41.02 67.65 2.42
CA LYS A 8 41.09 66.29 1.86
C LYS A 8 40.20 65.29 2.62
N LEU A 9 40.09 65.44 3.94
CA LEU A 9 39.23 64.56 4.75
C LEU A 9 37.75 64.79 4.44
N LYS A 10 37.31 66.05 4.32
CA LYS A 10 35.93 66.39 3.95
C LYS A 10 35.56 65.87 2.57
N TRP A 11 36.48 65.93 1.60
CA TRP A 11 36.21 65.45 0.25
C TRP A 11 36.04 63.93 0.20
N LYS A 12 36.84 63.17 0.96
CA LYS A 12 36.70 61.70 1.07
C LYS A 12 35.39 61.27 1.72
N HIS A 13 34.92 61.99 2.74
CA HIS A 13 33.64 61.68 3.37
C HIS A 13 32.48 61.99 2.44
N PHE A 14 32.57 63.09 1.68
CA PHE A 14 31.55 63.47 0.71
C PHE A 14 31.43 62.45 -0.44
N THR A 15 32.55 61.99 -1.00
CA THR A 15 32.53 60.96 -2.06
C THR A 15 32.06 59.60 -1.55
N PHE A 16 32.43 59.21 -0.33
CA PHE A 16 31.93 57.97 0.29
C PHE A 16 30.41 58.02 0.52
N LEU A 17 29.90 59.14 1.02
CA LEU A 17 28.46 59.30 1.27
C LEU A 17 27.68 59.27 -0.05
N MET A 18 28.17 59.96 -1.09
CA MET A 18 27.56 59.96 -2.42
C MET A 18 27.53 58.55 -3.03
N PHE A 19 28.62 57.77 -2.88
CA PHE A 19 28.69 56.39 -3.35
C PHE A 19 27.70 55.47 -2.62
N MET A 20 27.54 55.65 -1.30
CA MET A 20 26.55 54.90 -0.51
C MET A 20 25.11 55.25 -0.92
N THR A 21 24.80 56.52 -1.20
CA THR A 21 23.45 56.92 -1.64
C THR A 21 23.10 56.31 -3.00
N VAL A 22 24.07 56.21 -3.91
CA VAL A 22 23.91 55.53 -5.21
C VAL A 22 23.68 54.03 -5.02
N LEU A 23 24.44 53.36 -4.16
CA LEU A 23 24.23 51.93 -3.87
C LEU A 23 22.86 51.64 -3.25
N LEU A 24 22.38 52.52 -2.37
CA LEU A 24 21.06 52.37 -1.74
C LEU A 24 19.90 52.63 -2.72
N SER A 25 20.13 53.39 -3.80
CA SER A 25 19.11 53.59 -4.84
C SER A 25 18.99 52.40 -5.81
N PHE A 26 19.99 51.53 -5.88
CA PHE A 26 19.93 50.28 -6.66
C PHE A 26 19.25 49.10 -5.93
N GLN A 27 18.90 49.23 -4.65
CA GLN A 27 18.26 48.14 -3.89
C GLN A 27 16.73 48.06 -4.07
N ASN A 28 16.10 49.04 -4.74
CA ASN A 28 14.64 49.11 -4.91
C ASN A 28 14.18 49.08 -6.38
N CYS A 29 15.05 48.71 -7.33
CA CYS A 29 14.71 48.63 -8.75
C CYS A 29 14.63 47.20 -9.29
N ALA A 30 14.42 46.20 -8.42
CA ALA A 30 13.84 44.95 -8.90
C ALA A 30 12.35 45.20 -9.01
N ASP A 31 11.87 45.52 -10.22
CA ASP A 31 10.45 45.41 -10.52
C ASP A 31 9.98 44.04 -10.01
N PRO A 32 8.83 43.95 -9.30
CA PRO A 32 8.25 42.66 -9.02
C PRO A 32 8.09 41.97 -10.37
N LEU A 33 8.80 40.86 -10.57
CA LEU A 33 8.58 40.01 -11.72
C LEU A 33 7.09 39.72 -11.71
N GLU A 34 6.35 40.26 -12.68
CA GLU A 34 5.06 39.73 -13.07
C GLU A 34 5.37 38.30 -13.51
N ILE A 35 5.25 37.36 -12.57
CA ILE A 35 5.26 35.95 -12.87
C ILE A 35 3.96 35.74 -13.63
N ASN A 36 4.05 35.79 -14.96
CA ASN A 36 2.98 35.29 -15.82
C ASN A 36 2.83 33.81 -15.47
N GLU A 37 1.83 33.48 -14.66
CA GLU A 37 1.54 32.10 -14.22
C GLU A 37 1.32 31.15 -15.42
N GLU A 38 0.96 31.68 -16.59
CA GLU A 38 0.85 30.91 -17.85
C GLU A 38 2.19 30.43 -18.43
N ASP A 39 3.33 31.08 -18.14
CA ASP A 39 4.62 30.71 -18.74
C ASP A 39 5.38 29.66 -17.89
N THR A 40 5.03 29.52 -16.61
CA THR A 40 5.68 28.58 -15.69
C THR A 40 5.19 27.14 -15.83
N SER A 41 3.91 26.91 -16.13
CA SER A 41 3.37 25.55 -16.25
C SER A 41 3.97 24.78 -17.43
N SER A 42 4.10 25.42 -18.60
CA SER A 42 4.67 24.82 -19.82
C SER A 42 6.11 24.32 -19.64
N LYS A 43 6.87 24.97 -18.75
CA LYS A 43 8.26 24.66 -18.46
C LYS A 43 8.45 23.29 -17.79
N TYR A 44 7.42 22.80 -17.09
CA TYR A 44 7.48 21.59 -16.27
C TYR A 44 6.69 20.41 -16.85
N GLU A 45 6.06 20.57 -18.02
CA GLU A 45 5.23 19.52 -18.64
C GLU A 45 6.03 18.31 -19.16
N ASN A 46 7.32 18.49 -19.47
CA ASN A 46 8.13 17.47 -20.14
C ASN A 46 8.83 16.48 -19.20
N TYR A 47 8.56 16.54 -17.88
CA TYR A 47 9.18 15.62 -16.92
C TYR A 47 8.35 14.35 -16.76
N PRO A 48 9.00 13.18 -16.61
CA PRO A 48 8.31 11.92 -16.43
C PRO A 48 7.56 11.89 -15.09
N PHE A 49 6.62 10.95 -14.98
CA PHE A 49 6.04 10.60 -13.68
C PHE A 49 7.16 10.22 -12.71
N ALA A 50 7.10 10.73 -11.48
CA ALA A 50 8.25 10.76 -10.61
C ALA A 50 8.27 9.68 -9.54
N TYR A 51 7.11 9.15 -9.17
CA TYR A 51 6.98 8.33 -7.97
C TYR A 51 7.05 6.84 -8.27
N ASP A 52 7.50 6.06 -7.29
CA ASP A 52 7.46 4.61 -7.30
C ASP A 52 7.16 4.09 -5.89
N THR A 53 6.33 3.06 -5.79
CA THR A 53 5.87 2.47 -4.52
C THR A 53 6.26 1.01 -4.43
N LYS A 54 6.73 0.60 -3.25
CA LYS A 54 6.93 -0.81 -2.92
C LYS A 54 6.31 -1.10 -1.56
N ILE A 55 5.42 -2.07 -1.48
CA ILE A 55 4.98 -2.64 -0.20
C ILE A 55 5.83 -3.86 0.13
N ASP A 56 5.74 -4.33 1.37
CA ASP A 56 6.42 -5.55 1.82
C ASP A 56 5.58 -6.43 2.76
N SER A 57 4.36 -5.96 3.07
CA SER A 57 3.38 -6.73 3.81
C SER A 57 2.00 -6.57 3.16
N PHE A 58 1.30 -7.69 3.02
CA PHE A 58 -0.08 -7.76 2.60
C PHE A 58 -0.83 -8.75 3.48
N ALA A 59 -2.05 -8.42 3.89
CA ALA A 59 -2.94 -9.33 4.59
C ALA A 59 -4.35 -9.27 4.00
N TYR A 60 -4.96 -10.44 3.90
CA TYR A 60 -6.38 -10.61 3.67
C TYR A 60 -6.97 -11.31 4.90
N MET A 61 -7.92 -10.66 5.55
CA MET A 61 -8.61 -11.21 6.72
C MET A 61 -10.08 -11.38 6.36
N SER A 62 -10.65 -12.56 6.62
CA SER A 62 -12.07 -12.84 6.40
C SER A 62 -12.65 -13.52 7.62
N CYS A 63 -13.74 -12.95 8.10
CA CYS A 63 -14.44 -13.29 9.34
C CYS A 63 -15.90 -13.50 8.98
N SER A 64 -16.37 -14.75 8.95
CA SER A 64 -17.78 -15.03 8.69
C SER A 64 -18.59 -15.08 10.00
N GLY A 65 -19.91 -14.88 9.92
CA GLY A 65 -20.91 -15.10 10.98
C GLY A 65 -20.54 -14.74 12.42
N PHE A 66 -19.99 -13.55 12.64
CA PHE A 66 -19.97 -12.96 13.97
C PHE A 66 -21.38 -12.46 14.33
N ASP A 67 -21.75 -12.59 15.60
CA ASP A 67 -22.96 -11.97 16.12
C ASP A 67 -22.71 -10.46 16.20
N ASN A 68 -23.53 -9.70 15.46
CA ASN A 68 -23.50 -8.24 15.39
C ASN A 68 -23.63 -7.54 16.76
N SER A 69 -24.04 -8.28 17.81
CA SER A 69 -24.16 -7.77 19.17
C SER A 69 -22.86 -7.83 20.00
N VAL A 70 -21.83 -8.58 19.56
CA VAL A 70 -20.60 -8.83 20.34
C VAL A 70 -19.37 -8.15 19.75
N PHE A 71 -19.28 -8.04 18.43
CA PHE A 71 -18.17 -7.38 17.75
C PHE A 71 -18.65 -6.14 16.99
N ASN A 72 -17.87 -5.05 17.06
CA ASN A 72 -18.14 -3.87 16.25
C ASN A 72 -18.01 -4.26 14.77
N ASN A 73 -19.13 -4.23 14.05
CA ASN A 73 -19.38 -4.83 12.74
C ASN A 73 -18.64 -4.17 11.55
N GLN A 74 -17.44 -3.64 11.80
CA GLN A 74 -16.80 -2.72 10.85
C GLN A 74 -16.29 -3.43 9.59
N ALA A 75 -16.06 -4.75 9.60
CA ALA A 75 -15.74 -5.50 8.39
C ALA A 75 -15.99 -7.02 8.51
N VAL A 76 -16.54 -7.62 7.46
CA VAL A 76 -16.59 -9.08 7.23
C VAL A 76 -15.27 -9.55 6.63
N PHE A 77 -14.62 -8.73 5.80
CA PHE A 77 -13.25 -8.96 5.37
C PHE A 77 -12.49 -7.65 5.16
N THR A 78 -11.17 -7.73 5.25
CA THR A 78 -10.30 -6.57 5.16
C THR A 78 -9.06 -6.89 4.36
N PHE A 79 -8.72 -5.98 3.45
CA PHE A 79 -7.41 -5.93 2.82
C PHE A 79 -6.55 -4.96 3.58
N LYS A 80 -5.32 -5.39 3.89
CA LYS A 80 -4.34 -4.54 4.56
C LYS A 80 -3.02 -4.59 3.81
N THR A 81 -2.47 -3.44 3.47
CA THR A 81 -1.13 -3.34 2.86
C THR A 81 -0.25 -2.38 3.62
N MET A 82 1.03 -2.75 3.76
CA MET A 82 1.98 -2.00 4.58
C MET A 82 3.39 -2.08 4.00
N ALA A 83 4.21 -1.11 4.38
CA ALA A 83 5.64 -1.05 4.13
C ALA A 83 6.40 -0.94 5.47
N TYR A 84 6.91 -2.05 6.02
CA TYR A 84 7.56 -2.06 7.34
C TYR A 84 9.09 -2.05 7.28
N ASN A 85 9.67 -2.70 6.29
CA ASN A 85 11.10 -2.95 6.16
C ASN A 85 11.79 -1.84 5.37
N ALA A 86 13.09 -1.69 5.61
CA ALA A 86 13.95 -0.85 4.79
C ALA A 86 13.89 -1.28 3.31
N GLY A 87 13.74 -0.32 2.40
CA GLY A 87 13.57 -0.60 0.97
C GLY A 87 12.12 -0.79 0.52
N SER A 88 11.14 -0.58 1.42
CA SER A 88 9.72 -0.43 1.10
C SER A 88 9.24 1.00 1.38
N GLY A 89 8.11 1.40 0.80
CA GLY A 89 7.52 2.72 0.89
C GLY A 89 7.44 3.46 -0.46
N VAL A 90 7.37 4.79 -0.41
CA VAL A 90 7.41 5.67 -1.60
C VAL A 90 8.83 6.17 -1.83
N SER A 91 9.24 6.30 -3.09
CA SER A 91 10.44 7.04 -3.48
C SER A 91 10.22 7.75 -4.80
N LEU A 92 11.18 8.61 -5.17
CA LEU A 92 11.35 8.99 -6.56
C LEU A 92 11.90 7.80 -7.36
N ASN A 93 11.44 7.64 -8.59
CA ASN A 93 11.94 6.64 -9.52
C ASN A 93 13.22 7.12 -10.22
N LYS A 94 13.96 6.17 -10.79
CA LYS A 94 15.26 6.45 -11.40
C LYS A 94 15.18 7.39 -12.60
N GLU A 95 14.16 7.23 -13.45
CA GLU A 95 13.99 8.03 -14.66
C GLU A 95 13.82 9.51 -14.33
N PHE A 96 13.00 9.82 -13.34
CA PHE A 96 12.82 11.17 -12.85
C PHE A 96 14.10 11.72 -12.22
N ILE A 97 14.73 10.98 -11.32
CA ILE A 97 16.00 11.40 -10.67
C ILE A 97 17.07 11.71 -11.71
N ASP A 98 17.21 10.87 -12.73
CA ASP A 98 18.18 11.07 -13.81
C ASP A 98 17.86 12.34 -14.61
N SER A 99 16.57 12.66 -14.82
CA SER A 99 16.12 13.87 -15.54
C SER A 99 16.35 15.18 -14.77
N VAL A 100 16.29 15.15 -13.44
CA VAL A 100 16.40 16.35 -12.58
C VAL A 100 17.70 16.44 -11.77
N GLY A 101 18.61 15.47 -11.91
CA GLY A 101 19.75 15.28 -11.00
C GLY A 101 20.72 16.46 -10.85
N ASN A 102 20.77 17.37 -11.83
CA ASN A 102 21.61 18.58 -11.80
C ASN A 102 20.87 19.83 -11.29
N MET A 103 19.58 19.73 -10.97
CA MET A 103 18.74 20.85 -10.57
C MET A 103 18.79 21.08 -9.06
N ARG A 104 18.48 22.31 -8.64
CA ARG A 104 18.32 22.63 -7.22
C ARG A 104 17.05 21.97 -6.68
N MET A 105 17.03 21.64 -5.39
CA MET A 105 15.86 21.05 -4.71
C MET A 105 14.58 21.88 -4.94
N SER A 106 14.66 23.21 -4.87
CA SER A 106 13.51 24.09 -5.14
C SER A 106 12.93 23.97 -6.56
N GLN A 107 13.77 23.65 -7.56
CA GLN A 107 13.31 23.41 -8.93
C GLN A 107 12.68 22.02 -9.05
N GLN A 108 13.21 21.02 -8.34
CA GLN A 108 12.62 19.69 -8.27
C GLN A 108 11.25 19.73 -7.59
N GLU A 109 11.12 20.51 -6.51
CA GLU A 109 9.84 20.79 -5.85
C GLU A 109 8.83 21.36 -6.85
N GLN A 110 9.20 22.41 -7.59
CA GLN A 110 8.32 23.00 -8.62
C GLN A 110 7.90 22.01 -9.70
N ILE A 111 8.81 21.17 -10.19
CA ILE A 111 8.46 20.15 -11.19
C ILE A 111 7.43 19.15 -10.65
N LEU A 112 7.57 18.73 -9.39
CA LEU A 112 6.66 17.78 -8.76
C LEU A 112 5.30 18.41 -8.42
N SER A 113 5.24 19.70 -8.07
CA SER A 113 4.00 20.39 -7.70
C SER A 113 3.27 21.05 -8.87
N GLU A 114 3.97 21.45 -9.93
CA GLU A 114 3.38 22.16 -11.08
C GLU A 114 3.36 21.31 -12.35
N GLY A 115 4.21 20.27 -12.44
CA GLY A 115 4.30 19.41 -13.61
C GLY A 115 3.05 18.55 -13.78
N LYS A 116 2.46 18.57 -14.98
CA LYS A 116 1.22 17.84 -15.33
C LYS A 116 1.24 16.35 -14.96
N ALA A 117 2.40 15.70 -15.07
CA ALA A 117 2.52 14.27 -14.74
C ALA A 117 2.53 14.00 -13.23
N ASN A 118 2.89 14.97 -12.38
CA ASN A 118 3.25 14.73 -10.98
C ASN A 118 2.36 15.47 -9.97
N ARG A 119 1.81 16.61 -10.37
CA ARG A 119 0.93 17.43 -9.54
C ARG A 119 -0.25 16.59 -9.04
N GLY A 120 -0.62 16.79 -7.78
CA GLY A 120 -1.76 16.15 -7.14
C GLY A 120 -1.57 14.65 -6.90
N ALA A 121 -0.41 14.07 -7.26
CA ALA A 121 -0.20 12.63 -7.16
C ALA A 121 -0.37 12.14 -5.71
N GLN A 122 -1.38 11.32 -5.51
CA GLN A 122 -1.70 10.72 -4.22
C GLN A 122 -1.73 9.20 -4.34
N LEU A 123 -1.09 8.51 -3.40
CA LEU A 123 -1.09 7.05 -3.39
C LEU A 123 -2.40 6.53 -2.81
N GLN A 124 -3.12 5.74 -3.60
CA GLN A 124 -4.43 5.17 -3.24
C GLN A 124 -4.41 3.66 -3.41
N SER A 125 -5.08 2.94 -2.50
CA SER A 125 -5.43 1.54 -2.72
C SER A 125 -6.90 1.36 -3.08
N ALA A 126 -7.19 0.37 -3.91
CA ALA A 126 -8.54 -0.02 -4.29
C ALA A 126 -8.55 -1.44 -4.86
N LEU A 127 -9.72 -2.06 -4.94
CA LEU A 127 -9.95 -3.17 -5.86
C LEU A 127 -10.40 -2.59 -7.20
N ARG A 128 -9.75 -2.95 -8.31
CA ARG A 128 -10.05 -2.43 -9.64
C ARG A 128 -10.34 -3.55 -10.63
N ARG A 129 -11.12 -3.25 -11.67
CA ARG A 129 -11.35 -4.19 -12.77
C ARG A 129 -10.08 -4.29 -13.60
N ARG A 130 -9.56 -5.49 -13.79
CA ARG A 130 -8.28 -5.67 -14.52
C ARG A 130 -8.36 -5.19 -15.98
N ALA A 131 -9.52 -5.30 -16.60
CA ALA A 131 -9.74 -4.84 -17.97
C ALA A 131 -9.90 -3.31 -18.10
N ASN A 132 -10.15 -2.61 -16.98
CA ASN A 132 -10.35 -1.17 -16.93
C ASN A 132 -10.01 -0.67 -15.53
N LEU A 133 -8.77 -0.19 -15.34
CA LEU A 133 -8.30 0.28 -14.05
C LEU A 133 -8.99 1.59 -13.62
N LEU A 134 -9.63 2.32 -14.53
CA LEU A 134 -10.42 3.50 -14.16
C LEU A 134 -11.64 3.11 -13.33
N GLN A 135 -12.12 1.87 -13.47
CA GLN A 135 -13.25 1.32 -12.73
C GLN A 135 -12.79 0.55 -11.49
N TYR A 136 -12.93 1.18 -10.33
CA TYR A 136 -12.80 0.47 -9.06
C TYR A 136 -14.10 -0.28 -8.70
N TYR A 137 -13.96 -1.30 -7.87
CA TYR A 137 -15.05 -2.10 -7.36
C TYR A 137 -15.73 -1.36 -6.23
N VAL A 138 -17.03 -1.12 -6.38
CA VAL A 138 -17.89 -0.55 -5.34
C VAL A 138 -18.71 -1.67 -4.74
N SER A 139 -18.65 -1.80 -3.43
CA SER A 139 -19.32 -2.86 -2.66
C SER A 139 -20.85 -2.70 -2.64
N ASP A 140 -21.36 -1.48 -2.77
CA ASP A 140 -22.79 -1.19 -2.94
C ASP A 140 -23.13 -0.90 -4.42
N THR A 141 -24.08 -1.65 -4.97
CA THR A 141 -24.47 -1.54 -6.38
C THR A 141 -25.27 -0.25 -6.63
N GLY A 142 -24.58 0.83 -6.99
CA GLY A 142 -25.18 2.10 -7.43
C GLY A 142 -24.79 3.34 -6.61
N GLY A 143 -23.91 3.19 -5.62
CA GLY A 143 -23.37 4.31 -4.84
C GLY A 143 -22.10 4.91 -5.41
N GLU A 144 -21.75 6.10 -4.91
CA GLU A 144 -20.38 6.62 -5.00
C GLU A 144 -19.47 5.81 -4.06
N GLY A 145 -18.23 5.58 -4.47
CA GLY A 145 -17.27 4.86 -3.64
C GLY A 145 -17.00 5.58 -2.33
N VAL A 146 -16.86 4.81 -1.26
CA VAL A 146 -16.60 5.33 0.08
C VAL A 146 -15.13 5.08 0.47
N GLU A 147 -14.43 6.14 0.87
CA GLU A 147 -13.07 6.04 1.40
C GLU A 147 -13.02 5.17 2.67
N GLY A 148 -12.02 4.32 2.78
CA GLY A 148 -11.86 3.27 3.80
C GLY A 148 -12.67 1.99 3.52
N ILE A 149 -13.61 2.02 2.57
CA ILE A 149 -14.42 0.85 2.20
C ILE A 149 -14.03 0.35 0.80
N ASP A 150 -14.24 1.17 -0.22
CA ASP A 150 -14.04 0.80 -1.63
C ASP A 150 -12.64 1.21 -2.15
N TYR A 151 -12.09 2.29 -1.59
CA TYR A 151 -10.74 2.76 -1.82
C TYR A 151 -10.18 3.41 -0.54
N ASP A 152 -8.88 3.62 -0.45
CA ASP A 152 -8.24 4.25 0.70
C ASP A 152 -7.01 5.07 0.27
N ASN A 153 -6.89 6.30 0.77
CA ASN A 153 -5.78 7.19 0.46
C ASN A 153 -4.66 7.03 1.50
N LEU A 154 -3.58 6.35 1.12
CA LEU A 154 -2.51 5.95 2.04
C LEU A 154 -1.77 7.15 2.62
N LEU A 155 -1.59 8.18 1.80
CA LEU A 155 -0.85 9.39 2.14
C LEU A 155 -1.64 10.60 1.66
N SER A 156 -1.36 11.76 2.24
CA SER A 156 -1.71 13.04 1.63
C SER A 156 -1.01 13.17 0.25
N PRO A 157 -1.45 14.11 -0.61
CA PRO A 157 -0.80 14.37 -1.89
C PRO A 157 0.73 14.53 -1.72
N LEU A 158 1.49 13.86 -2.58
CA LEU A 158 2.94 13.72 -2.44
C LEU A 158 3.71 14.99 -2.79
N ASP A 159 3.05 15.91 -3.48
CA ASP A 159 3.51 17.26 -3.76
C ASP A 159 3.25 18.25 -2.60
N SER A 160 2.59 17.82 -1.52
CA SER A 160 2.44 18.64 -0.32
C SER A 160 3.81 18.99 0.29
N GLU A 161 3.94 20.21 0.83
CA GLU A 161 5.21 20.73 1.40
C GLU A 161 5.82 19.77 2.44
N ASN A 162 4.96 19.09 3.19
CA ASN A 162 5.34 18.13 4.22
C ASN A 162 5.99 16.86 3.64
N LEU A 163 5.55 16.36 2.48
CA LEU A 163 6.01 15.08 1.92
C LEU A 163 7.07 15.25 0.82
N ILE A 164 6.93 16.28 -0.01
CA ILE A 164 7.76 16.50 -1.20
C ILE A 164 9.25 16.63 -0.86
N ARG A 165 9.58 17.40 0.17
CA ARG A 165 10.96 17.67 0.61
C ARG A 165 11.66 16.43 1.14
N PRO A 166 11.09 15.68 2.10
CA PRO A 166 11.66 14.41 2.54
C PRO A 166 11.87 13.43 1.39
N ILE A 167 10.90 13.33 0.46
CA ILE A 167 10.98 12.42 -0.70
C ILE A 167 12.13 12.80 -1.64
N ILE A 168 12.30 14.09 -1.97
CA ILE A 168 13.45 14.56 -2.76
C ILE A 168 14.77 14.29 -2.01
N ALA A 169 14.81 14.59 -0.71
CA ALA A 169 15.99 14.40 0.12
C ALA A 169 16.42 12.93 0.25
N SER A 170 15.50 11.98 0.07
CA SER A 170 15.80 10.55 0.09
C SER A 170 16.64 10.09 -1.11
N LYS A 171 16.71 10.89 -2.19
CA LYS A 171 17.48 10.58 -3.41
C LYS A 171 17.17 9.20 -3.98
N GLY A 172 15.88 8.84 -4.00
CA GLY A 172 15.40 7.55 -4.49
C GLY A 172 15.40 6.42 -3.46
N GLN A 173 15.83 6.67 -2.21
CA GLN A 173 15.61 5.73 -1.13
C GLN A 173 14.12 5.68 -0.77
N LYS A 174 13.61 4.47 -0.54
CA LYS A 174 12.22 4.22 -0.16
C LYS A 174 11.95 4.70 1.26
N MET A 175 10.91 5.50 1.41
CA MET A 175 10.44 6.06 2.66
C MET A 175 9.10 5.43 3.04
N ASN A 176 9.05 4.78 4.20
CA ASN A 176 7.86 4.15 4.74
C ASN A 176 7.29 4.83 5.99
N TYR A 177 8.03 5.79 6.56
CA TYR A 177 7.61 6.52 7.75
C TYR A 177 8.05 7.98 7.71
N PHE A 178 7.13 8.89 8.04
CA PHE A 178 7.33 10.33 8.07
C PHE A 178 7.18 10.87 9.50
N SER A 179 8.16 10.58 10.35
CA SER A 179 8.18 10.88 11.79
C SER A 179 8.04 12.36 12.14
N HIS A 180 8.59 13.25 11.31
CA HIS A 180 8.80 14.66 11.62
C HIS A 180 7.63 15.57 11.25
N LEU A 181 6.56 15.01 10.69
CA LEU A 181 5.45 15.77 10.16
C LEU A 181 4.30 15.77 11.17
N GLU A 182 4.23 16.85 11.95
CA GLU A 182 3.11 17.14 12.85
C GLU A 182 1.82 17.34 12.05
N GLY A 183 0.72 16.73 12.50
CA GLY A 183 -0.60 16.87 11.85
C GLY A 183 -0.88 15.96 10.66
N LEU A 184 0.10 15.19 10.14
CA LEU A 184 -0.22 14.13 9.17
C LEU A 184 -1.01 13.02 9.85
N GLN A 185 -2.23 12.79 9.37
CA GLN A 185 -3.10 11.69 9.81
C GLN A 185 -2.43 10.33 9.57
N ASN A 186 -1.77 10.18 8.42
CA ASN A 186 -1.10 8.93 8.00
C ASN A 186 0.41 9.13 7.90
N ARG A 187 1.14 8.84 8.99
CA ARG A 187 2.62 8.93 9.01
C ARG A 187 3.32 7.69 8.46
N ARG A 188 2.61 6.57 8.35
CA ARG A 188 3.10 5.28 7.84
C ARG A 188 2.41 4.99 6.53
N LEU A 189 3.12 4.34 5.62
CA LEU A 189 2.51 3.80 4.41
C LEU A 189 1.77 2.51 4.75
N GLU A 190 0.49 2.68 5.04
CA GLU A 190 -0.42 1.63 5.47
C GLU A 190 -1.81 1.92 4.90
N SER A 191 -2.46 0.88 4.38
CA SER A 191 -3.80 0.97 3.82
C SER A 191 -4.73 -0.08 4.39
N TYR A 192 -6.01 0.26 4.47
CA TYR A 192 -7.09 -0.63 4.89
C TYR A 192 -8.28 -0.46 3.95
N LEU A 193 -8.76 -1.57 3.37
CA LEU A 193 -10.07 -1.62 2.73
C LEU A 193 -10.98 -2.51 3.55
N TYR A 194 -12.00 -1.92 4.17
CA TYR A 194 -12.97 -2.60 5.00
C TYR A 194 -14.21 -2.94 4.17
N PHE A 195 -14.46 -4.22 3.96
CA PHE A 195 -15.67 -4.67 3.30
C PHE A 195 -16.65 -5.22 4.33
N ASN A 196 -17.82 -4.58 4.44
CA ASN A 196 -18.86 -4.90 5.43
C ASN A 196 -20.08 -5.61 4.84
N GLY A 197 -19.99 -6.09 3.59
CA GLY A 197 -21.02 -6.93 2.99
C GLY A 197 -20.90 -8.39 3.43
N SER A 198 -21.99 -9.15 3.36
CA SER A 198 -22.07 -10.55 3.79
C SER A 198 -20.97 -11.51 3.29
N GLU A 199 -20.88 -12.73 3.85
CA GLU A 199 -20.02 -13.81 3.33
C GLU A 199 -20.29 -14.12 1.85
N ALA A 200 -21.52 -13.93 1.37
CA ALA A 200 -21.83 -14.11 -0.05
C ALA A 200 -21.07 -13.09 -0.93
N LEU A 201 -20.97 -11.83 -0.47
CA LEU A 201 -20.18 -10.80 -1.15
C LEU A 201 -18.68 -11.12 -1.06
N ALA A 202 -18.21 -11.57 0.10
CA ALA A 202 -16.83 -12.00 0.28
C ALA A 202 -16.48 -13.16 -0.67
N SER A 203 -17.36 -14.15 -0.80
CA SER A 203 -17.19 -15.27 -1.71
C SER A 203 -17.19 -14.84 -3.18
N ASP A 204 -18.08 -13.94 -3.60
CA ASP A 204 -18.10 -13.37 -4.95
C ASP A 204 -16.79 -12.63 -5.25
N LEU A 205 -16.34 -11.76 -4.34
CA LEU A 205 -15.12 -10.98 -4.48
C LEU A 205 -13.87 -11.88 -4.58
N ARG A 206 -13.76 -12.90 -3.73
CA ARG A 206 -12.68 -13.89 -3.82
C ARG A 206 -12.70 -14.62 -5.17
N SER A 207 -13.88 -15.00 -5.65
CA SER A 207 -14.03 -15.63 -6.97
C SER A 207 -13.58 -14.71 -8.10
N ARG A 208 -13.92 -13.43 -8.05
CA ARG A 208 -13.52 -12.45 -9.07
C ARG A 208 -12.02 -12.17 -9.07
N LEU A 209 -11.41 -12.14 -7.88
CA LEU A 209 -9.96 -12.04 -7.76
C LEU A 209 -9.26 -13.28 -8.31
N ASP A 210 -9.75 -14.48 -7.95
CA ASP A 210 -9.19 -15.77 -8.40
C ASP A 210 -9.30 -15.95 -9.93
N PHE A 211 -10.41 -15.53 -10.53
CA PHE A 211 -10.59 -15.50 -11.99
C PHE A 211 -9.87 -14.35 -12.70
N GLY A 212 -9.24 -13.43 -11.94
CA GLY A 212 -8.55 -12.27 -12.48
C GLY A 212 -9.47 -11.24 -13.14
N GLU A 213 -10.74 -11.15 -12.72
CA GLU A 213 -11.62 -10.04 -13.08
C GLU A 213 -11.24 -8.78 -12.30
N LEU A 214 -10.93 -8.95 -11.01
CA LEU A 214 -10.49 -7.90 -10.11
C LEU A 214 -8.98 -8.03 -9.82
N ILE A 215 -8.38 -6.89 -9.48
CA ILE A 215 -7.01 -6.78 -9.01
C ILE A 215 -6.95 -5.78 -7.85
N TYR A 216 -6.20 -6.07 -6.80
CA TYR A 216 -5.92 -5.06 -5.77
C TYR A 216 -4.81 -4.15 -6.27
N THR A 217 -4.99 -2.84 -6.20
CA THR A 217 -4.03 -1.88 -6.73
C THR A 217 -3.52 -0.95 -5.64
N LEU A 218 -2.28 -0.52 -5.81
CA LEU A 218 -1.66 0.64 -5.19
C LEU A 218 -1.25 1.56 -6.34
N ASN A 219 -2.14 2.48 -6.69
CA ASN A 219 -1.97 3.36 -7.84
C ASN A 219 -1.91 4.82 -7.40
N TYR A 220 -1.35 5.66 -8.25
CA TYR A 220 -1.40 7.10 -8.05
C TYR A 220 -2.69 7.65 -8.64
N VAL A 221 -3.34 8.58 -7.95
CA VAL A 221 -4.50 9.34 -8.41
C VAL A 221 -4.16 10.83 -8.37
N ASP A 222 -4.89 11.64 -9.13
CA ASP A 222 -4.80 13.10 -9.05
C ASP A 222 -5.80 13.61 -8.01
N ALA A 223 -5.31 13.95 -6.81
CA ALA A 223 -6.13 14.45 -5.70
C ALA A 223 -6.70 15.86 -5.95
N ASP A 224 -6.09 16.62 -6.86
CA ASP A 224 -6.54 17.97 -7.24
C ASP A 224 -7.56 17.93 -8.40
N GLY A 225 -7.72 16.77 -9.04
CA GLY A 225 -8.56 16.60 -10.22
C GLY A 225 -10.06 16.50 -9.90
N ASP A 226 -10.88 16.61 -10.96
CA ASP A 226 -12.36 16.50 -10.86
C ASP A 226 -12.82 15.13 -10.35
N ASN A 227 -11.97 14.10 -10.42
CA ASN A 227 -12.28 12.74 -10.01
C ASN A 227 -11.09 12.09 -9.28
N PRO A 228 -10.97 12.26 -7.95
CA PRO A 228 -9.80 11.86 -7.15
C PRO A 228 -9.67 10.35 -6.90
N VAL A 229 -10.37 9.53 -7.68
CA VAL A 229 -10.28 8.06 -7.67
C VAL A 229 -9.85 7.50 -9.03
N VAL A 230 -9.66 8.35 -10.04
CA VAL A 230 -9.15 7.94 -11.35
C VAL A 230 -7.63 7.81 -11.29
N PRO A 231 -7.06 6.63 -11.63
CA PRO A 231 -5.63 6.45 -11.67
C PRO A 231 -4.96 7.39 -12.66
N MET A 232 -3.83 7.96 -12.27
CA MET A 232 -2.93 8.64 -13.18
C MET A 232 -2.30 7.62 -14.13
N SER A 233 -2.16 8.00 -15.40
CA SER A 233 -1.55 7.18 -16.46
C SER A 233 -0.79 8.08 -17.44
N PRO A 234 0.07 7.52 -18.31
CA PRO A 234 0.57 8.25 -19.47
C PRO A 234 -0.58 8.79 -20.34
N SER A 235 -0.37 9.92 -21.01
CA SER A 235 -1.41 10.67 -21.77
C SER A 235 -2.12 9.87 -22.88
N ASP A 236 -1.54 8.77 -23.34
CA ASP A 236 -2.09 7.90 -24.41
C ASP A 236 -2.19 6.43 -23.96
N ALA A 237 -2.11 6.18 -22.65
CA ALA A 237 -2.19 4.83 -22.13
C ALA A 237 -3.62 4.28 -22.25
N PRO A 238 -3.80 2.98 -22.56
CA PRO A 238 -5.11 2.34 -22.52
C PRO A 238 -5.69 2.38 -21.09
N GLU A 239 -7.01 2.29 -20.95
CA GLU A 239 -7.70 2.28 -19.64
C GLU A 239 -7.27 1.12 -18.71
N SER A 240 -6.59 0.11 -19.26
CA SER A 240 -5.99 -0.99 -18.49
C SER A 240 -4.65 -0.63 -17.86
N GLU A 241 -4.08 0.55 -18.14
CA GLU A 241 -2.76 0.97 -17.69
C GLU A 241 -2.81 2.15 -16.73
N ALA A 242 -1.97 2.11 -15.69
CA ALA A 242 -1.86 3.18 -14.71
C ALA A 242 -0.48 3.18 -14.05
N TYR A 243 -0.09 4.30 -13.43
CA TYR A 243 1.09 4.35 -12.57
C TYR A 243 0.80 3.62 -11.25
N GLY A 244 1.66 2.66 -10.91
CA GLY A 244 1.61 1.94 -9.65
C GLY A 244 1.80 0.43 -9.77
N VAL A 245 1.32 -0.27 -8.75
CA VAL A 245 1.51 -1.71 -8.56
C VAL A 245 0.17 -2.39 -8.36
N GLY A 246 -0.02 -3.55 -9.00
CA GLY A 246 -1.17 -4.42 -8.80
C GLY A 246 -0.77 -5.71 -8.08
N LEU A 247 -1.69 -6.28 -7.32
CA LEU A 247 -1.55 -7.58 -6.66
C LEU A 247 -2.63 -8.51 -7.18
N ARG A 248 -2.20 -9.52 -7.95
CA ARG A 248 -3.03 -10.62 -8.39
C ARG A 248 -3.04 -11.68 -7.31
N MET A 249 -4.21 -12.17 -6.95
CA MET A 249 -4.37 -13.10 -5.86
C MET A 249 -5.13 -14.32 -6.33
N THR A 250 -4.72 -15.48 -5.83
CA THR A 250 -5.50 -16.72 -5.93
C THR A 250 -5.90 -17.17 -4.55
N PHE A 251 -7.00 -17.92 -4.47
CA PHE A 251 -7.54 -18.41 -3.22
C PHE A 251 -7.62 -19.93 -3.21
N SER A 252 -7.04 -20.56 -2.19
CA SER A 252 -7.19 -21.98 -1.97
C SER A 252 -8.49 -22.27 -1.22
N LYS A 253 -9.19 -23.32 -1.67
CA LYS A 253 -10.26 -23.95 -0.89
C LYS A 253 -9.61 -24.65 0.29
N GLY A 254 -10.02 -24.31 1.51
CA GLY A 254 -9.56 -25.07 2.68
C GLY A 254 -10.02 -26.51 2.56
N HIS A 255 -9.11 -27.47 2.72
CA HIS A 255 -9.49 -28.88 2.79
C HIS A 255 -9.85 -29.22 4.24
N GLY A 256 -11.14 -29.25 4.57
CA GLY A 256 -11.57 -29.82 5.86
C GLY A 256 -11.06 -31.26 5.98
N LEU A 257 -10.43 -31.60 7.11
CA LEU A 257 -10.04 -32.97 7.39
C LEU A 257 -11.05 -33.57 8.36
N TYR A 258 -11.80 -34.57 7.91
CA TYR A 258 -12.65 -35.34 8.82
C TYR A 258 -11.91 -36.59 9.31
N PHE A 259 -11.74 -36.71 10.63
CA PHE A 259 -11.17 -37.88 11.27
C PHE A 259 -12.28 -38.82 11.74
N ALA A 260 -12.83 -39.63 10.83
CA ALA A 260 -13.56 -40.83 11.25
C ALA A 260 -12.63 -42.05 11.12
N THR A 261 -12.54 -42.84 12.20
CA THR A 261 -11.97 -44.19 12.19
C THR A 261 -10.48 -44.30 11.77
N GLY A 262 -9.68 -43.26 11.99
CA GLY A 262 -8.23 -43.31 11.74
C GLY A 262 -7.80 -43.21 10.28
N GLN A 263 -8.73 -42.87 9.37
CA GLN A 263 -8.40 -42.54 7.99
C GLN A 263 -8.70 -41.07 7.73
N VAL A 264 -7.69 -40.34 7.24
CA VAL A 264 -7.85 -38.97 6.75
C VAL A 264 -8.65 -39.05 5.45
N LYS A 265 -9.82 -38.42 5.42
CA LYS A 265 -10.55 -38.18 4.17
C LYS A 265 -10.66 -36.68 3.96
N ALA A 266 -10.17 -36.22 2.81
CA ALA A 266 -10.40 -34.86 2.37
C ALA A 266 -11.91 -34.61 2.23
N PHE A 267 -12.40 -33.51 2.80
CA PHE A 267 -13.78 -33.07 2.57
C PHE A 267 -14.00 -32.88 1.06
N THR A 268 -14.95 -33.60 0.49
CA THR A 268 -15.43 -33.39 -0.90
C THR A 268 -16.54 -32.34 -0.98
N GLY A 269 -16.86 -31.66 0.13
CA GLY A 269 -17.76 -30.52 0.13
C GLY A 269 -17.12 -29.32 -0.59
N LYS A 270 -17.95 -28.44 -1.17
CA LYS A 270 -17.49 -27.17 -1.74
C LYS A 270 -17.06 -26.24 -0.61
N ALA A 271 -15.87 -26.46 -0.04
CA ALA A 271 -15.27 -25.51 0.88
C ALA A 271 -15.04 -24.18 0.14
N GLU A 272 -15.43 -23.09 0.76
CA GLU A 272 -15.19 -21.75 0.21
C GLU A 272 -13.69 -21.45 0.20
N ALA A 273 -13.25 -20.76 -0.85
CA ALA A 273 -11.85 -20.40 -1.03
C ALA A 273 -11.48 -19.23 -0.12
N ARG A 274 -11.30 -19.47 1.19
CA ARG A 274 -11.11 -18.39 2.20
C ARG A 274 -9.66 -17.99 2.45
N VAL A 275 -8.68 -18.75 1.94
CA VAL A 275 -7.26 -18.56 2.23
C VAL A 275 -6.54 -18.10 0.97
N VAL A 276 -5.81 -16.97 1.07
CA VAL A 276 -4.95 -16.51 -0.02
C VAL A 276 -3.85 -17.53 -0.26
N GLN A 277 -3.77 -18.04 -1.49
CA GLN A 277 -2.80 -19.05 -1.89
C GLN A 277 -1.53 -18.43 -2.47
N THR A 278 -1.68 -17.54 -3.45
CA THR A 278 -0.56 -16.82 -4.07
C THR A 278 -0.89 -15.33 -4.16
N ILE A 279 0.15 -14.50 -4.14
CA ILE A 279 0.09 -13.08 -4.46
C ILE A 279 1.19 -12.81 -5.47
N ASN A 280 0.82 -12.33 -6.65
CA ASN A 280 1.76 -11.96 -7.69
C ASN A 280 1.68 -10.46 -7.91
N GLU A 281 2.82 -9.79 -7.82
CA GLU A 281 2.89 -8.36 -8.05
C GLU A 281 3.02 -8.08 -9.57
N VAL A 282 2.27 -7.11 -10.05
CA VAL A 282 2.29 -6.68 -11.46
C VAL A 282 2.54 -5.19 -11.57
N ASN A 283 3.26 -4.80 -12.62
CA ASN A 283 3.37 -3.39 -12.98
C ASN A 283 2.08 -2.96 -13.70
N LEU A 284 1.38 -1.95 -13.17
CA LEU A 284 0.13 -1.49 -13.76
C LEU A 284 0.30 -0.78 -15.11
N LEU A 285 1.51 -0.37 -15.50
CA LEU A 285 1.80 0.10 -16.86
C LEU A 285 1.94 -1.05 -17.87
N LYS A 286 2.07 -2.30 -17.39
CA LYS A 286 2.17 -3.50 -18.23
C LYS A 286 1.41 -4.64 -17.56
N PRO A 287 0.08 -4.50 -17.37
CA PRO A 287 -0.71 -5.38 -16.52
C PRO A 287 -0.75 -6.82 -17.03
N GLY A 288 -0.39 -7.08 -18.30
CA GLY A 288 -0.31 -8.41 -18.90
C GLY A 288 1.00 -9.17 -18.66
N VAL A 289 2.03 -8.52 -18.11
CA VAL A 289 3.34 -9.12 -17.83
C VAL A 289 3.53 -9.18 -16.32
N ASP A 290 3.49 -10.39 -15.75
CA ASP A 290 3.86 -10.58 -14.36
C ASP A 290 5.30 -10.12 -14.16
N LYS A 291 5.62 -9.44 -13.05
CA LYS A 291 7.01 -9.09 -12.75
C LYS A 291 7.81 -10.39 -12.66
N THR A 292 8.77 -10.59 -13.57
CA THR A 292 9.61 -11.78 -13.59
C THR A 292 10.28 -12.01 -12.23
N SER A 293 10.27 -13.26 -11.78
CA SER A 293 10.67 -13.83 -10.48
C SER A 293 11.96 -13.35 -9.80
N ALA A 294 12.77 -12.49 -10.42
CA ALA A 294 13.91 -11.86 -9.76
C ALA A 294 13.49 -10.73 -8.79
N ASP A 295 12.30 -10.13 -8.98
CA ASP A 295 11.88 -8.94 -8.24
C ASP A 295 10.52 -9.02 -7.53
N ALA A 296 9.60 -9.97 -7.81
CA ALA A 296 8.25 -9.86 -7.21
C ALA A 296 7.31 -11.09 -7.21
N ASP A 297 7.77 -12.29 -6.82
CA ASP A 297 6.83 -13.36 -6.43
C ASP A 297 6.66 -13.39 -4.90
N TRP A 298 5.54 -12.83 -4.44
CA TRP A 298 5.14 -12.92 -3.04
C TRP A 298 4.44 -14.25 -2.80
N VAL A 299 5.24 -15.28 -2.55
CA VAL A 299 4.69 -16.52 -2.05
C VAL A 299 4.37 -16.30 -0.57
N CYS A 300 3.08 -16.13 -0.24
CA CYS A 300 2.63 -16.18 1.15
C CYS A 300 3.12 -17.51 1.74
N PRO A 301 4.08 -17.49 2.68
CA PRO A 301 4.63 -18.73 3.23
C PRO A 301 3.50 -19.53 3.86
N SER A 302 3.54 -20.86 3.74
CA SER A 302 2.47 -21.72 4.29
C SER A 302 2.24 -21.48 5.78
N HIS A 303 3.27 -21.10 6.54
CA HIS A 303 3.18 -20.79 7.97
C HIS A 303 2.55 -19.42 8.30
N LEU A 304 2.26 -18.58 7.30
CA LEU A 304 1.54 -17.30 7.49
C LEU A 304 0.11 -17.36 6.91
N LYS A 305 -0.32 -18.54 6.45
CA LYS A 305 -1.69 -18.80 6.00
C LYS A 305 -2.50 -19.31 7.18
N PHE A 306 -3.48 -18.53 7.61
CA PHE A 306 -4.34 -18.86 8.74
C PHE A 306 -5.78 -19.00 8.28
N MET A 307 -6.47 -20.03 8.78
CA MET A 307 -7.91 -20.16 8.69
C MET A 307 -8.47 -20.30 10.10
N ILE A 308 -9.25 -19.32 10.56
CA ILE A 308 -10.01 -19.47 11.79
C ILE A 308 -11.27 -20.27 11.45
N VAL A 309 -11.33 -21.52 11.91
CA VAL A 309 -12.47 -22.42 11.69
C VAL A 309 -13.50 -22.21 12.78
N LYS A 310 -14.76 -22.04 12.39
CA LYS A 310 -15.88 -21.94 13.33
C LYS A 310 -16.29 -23.31 13.87
N PRO A 311 -16.82 -23.39 15.10
CA PRO A 311 -17.43 -24.63 15.61
C PRO A 311 -18.50 -25.19 14.65
N GLU A 312 -19.31 -24.34 14.04
CA GLU A 312 -20.37 -24.71 13.09
C GLU A 312 -19.90 -25.03 11.67
N ASP A 313 -18.71 -24.55 11.26
CA ASP A 313 -18.06 -24.96 10.00
C ASP A 313 -17.49 -26.37 10.10
N ASN A 314 -17.49 -26.93 11.32
CA ASN A 314 -16.90 -28.20 11.68
C ASN A 314 -17.88 -29.09 12.44
N LYS A 315 -19.13 -29.19 11.96
CA LYS A 315 -20.20 -29.97 12.62
C LYS A 315 -19.82 -31.42 12.91
N ASP A 316 -18.84 -31.95 12.17
CA ASP A 316 -18.37 -33.33 12.31
C ASP A 316 -16.99 -33.43 13.00
N VAL A 317 -16.07 -32.47 12.88
CA VAL A 317 -14.78 -32.51 13.61
C VAL A 317 -14.90 -31.74 14.92
N PHE A 318 -15.26 -32.48 15.96
CA PHE A 318 -14.96 -32.07 17.32
C PHE A 318 -13.45 -31.84 17.46
N CYS A 319 -13.02 -30.60 17.67
CA CYS A 319 -11.74 -30.29 18.29
C CYS A 319 -11.76 -30.83 19.72
N GLY A 320 -11.52 -32.13 19.88
CA GLY A 320 -11.49 -32.83 21.16
C GLY A 320 -12.82 -32.79 21.91
N THR A 321 -13.56 -33.90 21.89
CA THR A 321 -14.51 -34.15 22.96
C THR A 321 -13.76 -34.15 24.29
N ARG A 322 -14.10 -33.21 25.18
CA ARG A 322 -13.76 -33.27 26.60
C ARG A 322 -14.57 -34.44 27.22
N ASN A 323 -14.20 -35.67 26.91
CA ASN A 323 -14.64 -36.80 27.71
C ASN A 323 -13.87 -36.72 29.03
N ASN A 324 -14.59 -36.42 30.10
CA ASN A 324 -14.10 -36.24 31.48
C ASN A 324 -13.48 -37.51 32.10
N THR A 325 -12.99 -38.46 31.31
CA THR A 325 -12.35 -39.68 31.79
C THR A 325 -11.19 -40.01 30.88
N ALA A 326 -10.00 -39.58 31.32
CA ALA A 326 -8.71 -40.11 30.93
C ALA A 326 -8.45 -40.21 29.40
N LEU A 327 -8.07 -39.09 28.79
CA LEU A 327 -7.02 -39.13 27.80
C LEU A 327 -5.94 -38.13 28.20
N GLU A 328 -4.79 -38.66 28.56
CA GLU A 328 -3.55 -37.90 28.57
C GLU A 328 -3.41 -37.26 27.18
N LEU A 329 -3.44 -35.94 27.13
CA LEU A 329 -2.89 -35.18 26.02
C LEU A 329 -1.40 -35.55 25.96
N THR A 330 -1.04 -36.57 25.18
CA THR A 330 0.35 -36.74 24.76
C THR A 330 0.68 -35.57 23.85
N THR A 331 1.30 -34.56 24.44
CA THR A 331 1.98 -33.46 23.77
C THR A 331 3.14 -34.03 22.95
N GLY A 332 2.87 -34.34 21.68
CA GLY A 332 3.89 -34.78 20.73
C GLY A 332 4.63 -33.57 20.15
N PHE A 333 5.77 -33.22 20.72
CA PHE A 333 6.74 -32.28 20.13
C PHE A 333 7.48 -32.98 18.98
N TYR A 334 7.72 -32.28 17.87
CA TYR A 334 8.58 -32.76 16.78
C TYR A 334 9.55 -31.68 16.32
N GLU A 335 10.84 -32.03 16.28
CA GLU A 335 11.98 -31.14 16.03
C GLU A 335 12.40 -31.07 14.54
N ASP A 336 11.79 -31.83 13.62
CA ASP A 336 12.17 -31.85 12.20
C ASP A 336 11.01 -31.44 11.26
N PRO A 337 11.09 -30.27 10.60
CA PRO A 337 10.05 -29.76 9.71
C PRO A 337 9.95 -30.49 8.35
N ASN A 338 10.82 -31.47 8.07
CA ASN A 338 10.90 -32.17 6.78
C ASN A 338 10.49 -33.65 6.82
N ALA A 339 10.21 -34.22 8.00
CA ALA A 339 9.77 -35.60 8.11
C ALA A 339 8.24 -35.69 7.97
N LEU A 340 7.76 -36.39 6.92
CA LEU A 340 6.33 -36.72 6.78
C LEU A 340 5.95 -37.83 7.76
N PRO A 341 4.80 -37.73 8.47
CA PRO A 341 4.30 -38.81 9.30
C PRO A 341 4.00 -40.07 8.48
N THR A 342 4.25 -41.24 9.06
CA THR A 342 3.96 -42.52 8.43
C THR A 342 2.46 -42.63 8.13
N GLY A 343 2.09 -42.76 6.85
CA GLY A 343 0.69 -42.88 6.43
C GLY A 343 -0.01 -41.55 6.12
N ILE A 344 0.68 -40.42 6.16
CA ILE A 344 0.19 -39.12 5.70
C ILE A 344 0.89 -38.74 4.40
N THR A 345 0.12 -38.40 3.37
CA THR A 345 0.65 -37.93 2.09
C THR A 345 1.14 -36.47 2.20
N GLN A 346 2.08 -36.08 1.33
CA GLN A 346 2.56 -34.69 1.27
C GLN A 346 1.41 -33.68 1.02
N GLU A 347 0.38 -34.10 0.29
CA GLU A 347 -0.80 -33.30 -0.03
C GLU A 347 -1.68 -33.06 1.22
N GLU A 348 -1.90 -34.10 2.03
CA GLU A 348 -2.58 -34.00 3.33
C GLU A 348 -1.77 -33.17 4.34
N TYR A 349 -0.44 -33.33 4.38
CA TYR A 349 0.45 -32.53 5.22
C TYR A 349 0.41 -31.04 4.86
N ASN A 350 0.39 -30.72 3.56
CA ASN A 350 0.27 -29.35 3.07
C ASN A 350 -1.11 -28.75 3.35
N ALA A 351 -2.18 -29.56 3.33
CA ALA A 351 -3.52 -29.14 3.72
C ALA A 351 -3.62 -28.80 5.22
N VAL A 352 -3.01 -29.59 6.11
CA VAL A 352 -2.92 -29.30 7.56
C VAL A 352 -2.09 -28.05 7.83
N ARG A 353 -0.95 -27.89 7.14
CA ARG A 353 -0.08 -26.71 7.25
C ARG A 353 -0.73 -25.43 6.73
N ALA A 354 -1.61 -25.52 5.73
CA ALA A 354 -2.40 -24.40 5.27
C ALA A 354 -3.50 -23.98 6.28
N MET A 355 -3.71 -24.77 7.34
CA MET A 355 -4.67 -24.49 8.42
C MET A 355 -4.03 -24.00 9.73
N LEU A 356 -2.72 -24.20 9.99
CA LEU A 356 -2.02 -23.83 11.24
C LEU A 356 -0.56 -23.45 10.91
N PRO A 357 0.08 -22.33 11.37
CA PRO A 357 0.53 -22.13 12.79
C PRO A 357 1.02 -20.71 13.26
N ILE A 358 0.76 -20.32 14.51
CA ILE A 358 1.86 -20.11 15.46
C ILE A 358 1.39 -20.91 16.66
N GLU A 359 2.11 -21.96 17.03
CA GLU A 359 2.02 -22.66 18.32
C GLU A 359 0.62 -23.14 18.78
N TYR A 360 -0.11 -23.87 17.93
CA TYR A 360 -1.31 -24.65 18.33
C TYR A 360 -2.47 -23.89 19.02
N TRP A 361 -2.52 -22.55 18.99
CA TRP A 361 -3.41 -21.83 19.92
C TRP A 361 -4.92 -21.83 19.61
N HIS A 362 -5.70 -21.94 20.68
CA HIS A 362 -7.10 -21.60 20.84
C HIS A 362 -7.20 -20.35 21.73
N VAL A 363 -7.71 -19.23 21.21
CA VAL A 363 -7.99 -18.03 22.03
C VAL A 363 -9.42 -18.11 22.57
N ASP A 364 -9.58 -18.35 23.87
CA ASP A 364 -10.89 -18.33 24.54
C ASP A 364 -11.14 -16.92 25.10
N PHE A 365 -11.83 -16.08 24.30
CA PHE A 365 -12.14 -14.69 24.67
C PHE A 365 -13.10 -14.57 25.86
N ALA A 366 -13.89 -15.60 26.17
CA ALA A 366 -14.75 -15.62 27.34
C ALA A 366 -13.97 -15.88 28.64
N LYS A 367 -12.78 -16.50 28.55
CA LYS A 367 -11.90 -16.82 29.70
C LYS A 367 -10.57 -16.08 29.72
N GLN A 368 -10.30 -15.20 28.76
CA GLN A 368 -9.06 -14.41 28.64
C GLN A 368 -7.77 -15.24 28.70
N CYS A 369 -7.72 -16.37 28.00
CA CYS A 369 -6.50 -17.15 27.87
C CYS A 369 -6.27 -17.64 26.44
N VAL A 370 -5.02 -18.00 26.17
CA VAL A 370 -4.51 -18.50 24.90
C VAL A 370 -4.04 -19.94 25.18
N VAL A 371 -4.55 -20.95 24.46
CA VAL A 371 -4.25 -22.40 24.66
C VAL A 371 -3.55 -23.00 23.47
#